data_AF-A0A1A6HIA1-F1
#
_entry.id   AF-A0A1A6HIA1-F1
#
_cell.length_a   1.000
_cell.length_b   1.000
_cell.length_c   1.000
_cell.angle_alpha   90.00
_cell.angle_beta   90.00
_cell.angle_gamma   90.00
#
_symmetry.space_group_name_H-M   'P 1'
#
loop_
_entity.id
_entity.type
_entity.pdbx_description
1 polymer ?
#
loop_
_entity_poly.entity_id
_entity_poly.type
_entity_poly.pdbx_seq_one_letter_code
_entity_poly.pdbx_strand_id
1 'polypeptide(L)'
;DKVTITCKASQNINKYLAWYQQKPGEAPKLLIYDASNLQTGVPSRFSGISNGDIVLTQSPASMAASPGEKVSLTCSVSSSISSSYLNWYQQKPGASPKPLIYRTSTLASGVPARFSGSGSGTSYSLTISSMEPEDTAIYFCQQWRILNTSSTNSLT
;
A
#
# COMPACT_ATOMS: atom_id res chain seq x y z
N ASP A 1 23.88 -3.23 25.98
CA ASP A 1 22.63 -2.47 26.14
C ASP A 1 22.31 -1.64 24.91
N LYS A 2 21.04 -1.62 24.48
CA LYS A 2 20.56 -0.88 23.31
C LYS A 2 19.61 0.23 23.77
N VAL A 3 19.91 1.47 23.40
CA VAL A 3 19.01 2.61 23.64
C VAL A 3 18.16 2.84 22.40
N THR A 4 16.84 2.93 22.58
CA THR A 4 15.89 3.19 21.49
C THR A 4 15.18 4.50 21.75
N ILE A 5 15.17 5.38 20.75
CA ILE A 5 14.39 6.63 20.78
C ILE A 5 13.32 6.51 19.70
N THR A 6 12.08 6.83 20.06
CA THR A 6 10.92 6.64 19.18
C THR A 6 10.27 7.97 18.86
N CYS A 7 10.02 8.22 17.57
CA CYS A 7 9.19 9.30 17.08
C CYS A 7 7.90 8.70 16.52
N LYS A 8 6.74 9.21 16.96
CA LYS A 8 5.42 8.83 16.43
C LYS A 8 4.79 10.06 15.80
N ALA A 9 4.25 9.90 14.60
CA ALA A 9 3.55 10.95 13.88
C ALA A 9 2.23 10.41 13.31
N SER A 10 1.24 11.28 13.15
CA SER A 10 -0.07 10.95 12.58
C SER A 10 -0.06 10.84 11.05
N GLN A 11 1.03 11.24 10.41
CA GLN A 11 1.22 11.22 8.95
C GLN A 11 2.61 10.68 8.62
N ASN A 12 2.82 10.29 7.35
CA ASN A 12 4.14 9.87 6.91
C ASN A 12 5.11 11.06 6.87
N ILE A 13 6.07 11.06 7.77
CA ILE A 13 7.12 12.08 7.88
C ILE A 13 8.50 11.55 7.49
N ASN A 14 8.61 10.39 6.84
CA ASN A 14 9.89 9.69 6.65
C ASN A 14 10.95 10.60 6.02
N LYS A 15 10.61 11.29 4.93
CA LYS A 15 11.49 12.23 4.20
C LYS A 15 11.94 13.44 5.04
N TYR A 16 11.25 13.73 6.14
CA TYR A 16 11.50 14.89 6.98
C TYR A 16 12.04 14.51 8.37
N LEU A 17 12.07 13.22 8.70
CA LEU A 17 12.54 12.73 9.99
C LEU A 17 14.05 12.49 9.95
N ALA A 18 14.76 13.22 10.79
CA ALA A 18 16.19 13.09 10.99
C ALA A 18 16.54 13.03 12.49
N TRP A 19 17.57 12.24 12.81
CA TRP A 19 18.08 12.09 14.18
C TRP A 19 19.46 12.72 14.28
N TYR A 20 19.64 13.56 15.30
CA TYR A 20 20.89 14.27 15.57
C TYR A 20 21.44 13.89 16.94
N GLN A 21 22.76 13.89 17.06
CA GLN A 21 23.44 13.88 18.35
C GLN A 21 24.04 15.25 18.59
N GLN A 22 23.71 15.85 19.73
CA GLN A 22 24.32 17.09 20.20
C GLN A 22 25.08 16.83 21.49
N LYS A 23 26.36 17.19 21.50
CA LYS A 23 27.16 17.23 22.73
C LYS A 23 27.23 18.67 23.24
N PRO A 24 27.39 18.89 24.56
CA PRO A 24 27.54 20.22 25.11
C PRO A 24 28.68 20.99 24.43
N GLY A 25 28.40 22.20 23.94
CA GLY A 25 29.39 23.04 23.26
C GLY A 25 29.73 22.66 21.81
N GLU A 26 29.12 21.61 21.25
CA GLU A 26 29.32 21.19 19.86
C GLU A 26 28.08 21.44 19.00
N ALA A 27 28.28 21.61 17.68
CA ALA A 27 27.18 21.67 16.72
C ALA A 27 26.46 20.31 16.62
N PRO A 28 25.12 20.27 16.42
CA PRO A 28 24.40 19.03 16.22
C PRO A 28 24.93 18.25 15.02
N LYS A 29 25.27 16.97 15.22
CA LYS A 29 25.73 16.07 14.17
C LYS A 29 24.58 15.19 13.70
N LEU A 30 24.29 15.21 12.40
CA LEU A 30 23.31 14.31 11.78
C LEU A 30 23.78 12.86 11.87
N LEU A 31 22.91 11.98 12.37
CA LEU A 31 23.15 10.55 12.47
C LEU A 31 22.36 9.77 11.41
N ILE A 32 21.06 9.99 11.37
CA ILE A 32 20.11 9.27 10.51
C ILE A 32 19.23 10.28 9.81
N TYR A 33 18.98 10.11 8.52
CA TYR A 33 18.07 10.93 7.71
C TYR A 33 17.07 10.03 6.96
N ASP A 34 16.02 10.64 6.40
CA ASP A 34 14.91 9.93 5.76
C ASP A 34 14.36 8.76 6.62
N ALA A 35 14.33 8.96 7.95
CA ALA A 35 14.01 7.99 9.00
C ALA A 35 14.88 6.73 9.13
N SER A 36 15.54 6.25 8.06
CA SER A 36 16.30 4.99 8.08
C SER A 36 17.70 5.03 7.46
N ASN A 37 18.06 6.10 6.75
CA ASN A 37 19.36 6.18 6.08
C ASN A 37 20.45 6.65 7.05
N LEU A 38 21.52 5.88 7.17
CA LEU A 38 22.67 6.22 8.01
C LEU A 38 23.56 7.23 7.29
N GLN A 39 23.89 8.35 7.93
CA GLN A 39 24.76 9.37 7.34
C GLN A 39 26.20 8.86 7.18
N THR A 40 26.87 9.30 6.12
CA THR A 40 28.26 8.91 5.83
C THR A 40 29.19 9.23 7.01
N GLY A 41 30.03 8.27 7.39
CA GLY A 41 30.96 8.41 8.51
C GLY A 41 30.34 8.25 9.91
N VAL A 42 29.04 7.92 9.99
CA VAL A 42 28.40 7.53 11.24
C VAL A 42 28.60 6.02 11.46
N PRO A 43 29.04 5.58 12.64
CA PRO A 43 29.26 4.15 12.91
C PRO A 43 27.98 3.32 12.87
N SER A 44 28.07 2.07 12.41
CA SER A 44 26.94 1.13 12.24
C SER A 44 26.21 0.74 13.53
N ARG A 45 26.73 1.13 14.70
CA ARG A 45 26.01 1.03 15.98
C ARG A 45 24.75 1.90 16.04
N PHE A 46 24.62 2.89 15.14
CA PHE A 46 23.41 3.67 14.95
C PHE A 46 22.59 3.09 13.80
N SER A 47 21.28 2.97 13.99
CA SER A 47 20.36 2.46 12.97
C SER A 47 19.00 3.14 13.11
N GLY A 48 18.41 3.55 11.99
CA GLY A 48 17.05 4.07 11.93
C GLY A 48 16.10 3.05 11.32
N ILE A 49 14.89 2.97 11.87
CA ILE A 49 13.82 2.15 11.31
C ILE A 49 12.56 3.02 11.33
N SER A 50 11.86 3.06 10.19
CA SER A 50 10.51 3.60 10.12
C SER A 50 9.53 2.45 9.91
N ASN A 51 8.56 2.37 10.81
CA ASN A 51 7.39 1.53 10.66
C ASN A 51 6.19 2.48 10.58
N GLY A 52 5.52 2.52 9.43
CA GLY A 52 4.27 3.25 9.27
C GLY A 52 3.19 2.29 8.80
N ASP A 53 2.02 2.35 9.43
CA ASP A 53 0.85 1.63 8.94
C ASP A 53 0.46 2.21 7.56
N ILE A 54 0.50 1.36 6.54
CA ILE A 54 0.00 1.75 5.22
C ILE A 54 -1.52 1.62 5.25
N VAL A 55 -2.21 2.75 5.19
CA VAL A 55 -3.67 2.77 5.11
C VAL A 55 -4.07 2.70 3.65
N LEU A 56 -4.97 1.77 3.34
CA LEU A 56 -5.60 1.64 2.04
C LEU A 56 -7.02 2.16 2.14
N THR A 57 -7.41 3.04 1.23
CA THR A 57 -8.78 3.56 1.14
C THR A 57 -9.31 3.24 -0.24
N GLN A 58 -10.46 2.59 -0.30
CA GLN A 58 -11.05 2.18 -1.56
C GLN A 58 -12.34 2.93 -1.87
N SER A 59 -12.60 3.17 -3.16
CA SER A 59 -13.80 3.86 -3.63
C SER A 59 -14.27 3.32 -4.99
N PRO A 60 -15.58 3.23 -5.24
CA PRO A 60 -16.69 3.46 -4.30
C PRO A 60 -16.84 2.32 -3.28
N ALA A 61 -17.47 2.59 -2.12
CA ALA A 61 -17.69 1.57 -1.08
C ALA A 61 -18.58 0.41 -1.57
N SER A 62 -19.61 0.74 -2.35
CA SER A 62 -20.50 -0.18 -3.03
C SER A 62 -20.90 0.39 -4.39
N MET A 63 -21.07 -0.44 -5.40
CA MET A 63 -21.72 -0.03 -6.65
C MET A 63 -22.54 -1.16 -7.26
N ALA A 64 -23.55 -0.78 -8.04
CA ALA A 64 -24.32 -1.68 -8.88
C ALA A 64 -23.98 -1.43 -10.36
N ALA A 65 -23.90 -2.49 -11.15
CA ALA A 65 -23.62 -2.42 -12.58
C ALA A 65 -24.44 -3.45 -13.36
N SER A 66 -24.91 -3.06 -14.53
CA SER A 66 -25.61 -3.94 -15.46
C SER A 66 -24.60 -4.78 -16.27
N PRO A 67 -25.00 -5.97 -16.77
CA PRO A 67 -24.15 -6.75 -17.65
C PRO A 67 -23.68 -5.93 -18.86
N GLY A 68 -22.39 -6.01 -19.18
CA GLY A 68 -21.75 -5.25 -20.25
C GLY A 68 -21.24 -3.86 -19.87
N GLU A 69 -21.61 -3.34 -18.68
CA GLU A 69 -21.10 -2.05 -18.23
C GLU A 69 -19.62 -2.13 -17.82
N LYS A 70 -18.89 -1.03 -18.05
CA LYS A 70 -17.53 -0.88 -17.57
C LYS A 70 -17.54 -0.35 -16.15
N VAL A 71 -16.88 -1.04 -15.23
CA VAL A 71 -16.71 -0.59 -13.85
C VAL A 71 -15.25 -0.32 -13.51
N SER A 72 -15.02 0.63 -12.61
CA SER A 72 -13.69 1.00 -12.13
C SER A 72 -13.71 1.23 -10.63
N LEU A 73 -12.93 0.44 -9.91
CA LEU A 73 -12.65 0.59 -8.49
C LEU A 73 -11.30 1.27 -8.30
N THR A 74 -11.15 2.05 -7.24
CA THR A 74 -9.92 2.76 -6.92
C THR A 74 -9.42 2.38 -5.53
N CYS A 75 -8.10 2.37 -5.37
CA CYS A 75 -7.40 2.13 -4.11
C CYS A 75 -6.34 3.22 -3.92
N SER A 76 -6.60 4.11 -2.96
CA SER A 76 -5.66 5.13 -2.50
C SER A 76 -4.81 4.58 -1.38
N VAL A 77 -3.50 4.81 -1.47
CA VAL A 77 -2.51 4.38 -0.48
C VAL A 77 -1.99 5.62 0.25
N SER A 78 -1.97 5.59 1.58
CA SER A 78 -1.51 6.73 2.40
C SER A 78 -0.05 7.13 2.16
N SER A 79 0.72 6.29 1.47
CA SER A 79 2.13 6.52 1.17
C SER A 79 2.52 5.80 -0.11
N SER A 80 3.45 6.38 -0.88
CA SER A 80 3.90 5.80 -2.14
C SER A 80 4.51 4.41 -1.91
N ILE A 81 3.99 3.42 -2.63
CA ILE A 81 4.51 2.04 -2.64
C ILE A 81 5.03 1.68 -4.02
N SER A 82 5.92 0.67 -4.08
CA SER A 82 6.25 0.03 -5.35
C SER A 82 4.99 -0.65 -5.90
N SER A 83 4.76 -0.49 -7.21
CA SER A 83 3.69 -1.18 -7.93
C SER A 83 3.78 -2.71 -7.77
N SER A 84 4.97 -3.25 -7.51
CA SER A 84 5.14 -4.68 -7.24
C SER A 84 4.46 -5.18 -5.96
N TYR A 85 3.97 -4.28 -5.10
CA TYR A 85 3.37 -4.64 -3.81
C TYR A 85 1.85 -4.53 -3.77
N LEU A 86 1.18 -4.01 -4.81
CA LEU A 86 -0.28 -3.92 -4.81
C LEU A 86 -0.91 -5.10 -5.54
N ASN A 87 -1.84 -5.77 -4.85
CA ASN A 87 -2.62 -6.89 -5.38
C ASN A 87 -4.12 -6.58 -5.25
N TRP A 88 -4.92 -7.14 -6.15
CA TRP A 88 -6.37 -7.15 -6.12
C TRP A 88 -6.89 -8.56 -5.92
N TYR A 89 -7.95 -8.68 -5.12
CA TYR A 89 -8.63 -9.94 -4.83
C TYR A 89 -10.13 -9.81 -5.06
N GLN A 90 -10.75 -10.95 -5.37
CA GLN A 90 -12.19 -11.14 -5.45
C GLN A 90 -12.62 -12.12 -4.37
N GLN A 91 -13.69 -11.80 -3.66
CA GLN A 91 -14.34 -12.68 -2.71
C GLN A 91 -15.82 -12.81 -3.05
N LYS A 92 -16.23 -14.00 -3.50
CA LYS A 92 -17.63 -14.34 -3.70
C LYS A 92 -18.30 -14.68 -2.36
N PRO A 93 -19.63 -14.50 -2.22
CA PRO A 93 -20.35 -14.88 -1.02
C PRO A 93 -20.05 -16.32 -0.60
N GLY A 94 -19.65 -16.52 0.67
CA GLY A 94 -19.32 -17.84 1.21
C GLY A 94 -17.99 -18.46 0.73
N ALA A 95 -17.22 -17.75 -0.11
CA ALA A 95 -15.93 -18.23 -0.61
C ALA A 95 -14.74 -17.53 0.07
N SER A 96 -13.59 -18.20 0.06
CA SER A 96 -12.32 -17.55 0.39
C SER A 96 -11.90 -16.57 -0.70
N PRO A 97 -11.19 -15.48 -0.36
CA PRO A 97 -10.67 -14.56 -1.36
C PRO A 97 -9.71 -15.23 -2.34
N LYS A 98 -9.84 -14.87 -3.62
CA LYS A 98 -8.99 -15.33 -4.71
C LYS A 98 -8.25 -14.16 -5.35
N PRO A 99 -6.96 -14.32 -5.70
CA PRO A 99 -6.21 -13.27 -6.37
C PRO A 99 -6.77 -13.03 -7.78
N LEU A 100 -6.96 -11.76 -8.13
CA LEU A 100 -7.31 -11.32 -9.48
C LEU A 100 -6.10 -10.77 -10.23
N ILE A 101 -5.41 -9.83 -9.60
CA ILE A 101 -4.29 -9.11 -10.19
C ILE A 101 -3.20 -8.98 -9.14
N TYR A 102 -1.96 -9.28 -9.52
CA TYR A 102 -0.79 -9.06 -8.68
C TYR A 102 0.19 -8.11 -9.35
N ARG A 103 1.06 -7.48 -8.55
CA ARG A 103 2.04 -6.49 -9.04
C ARG A 103 1.38 -5.41 -9.91
N THR A 104 0.26 -4.85 -9.43
CA THR A 104 -0.56 -3.81 -10.07
C THR A 104 -1.31 -4.21 -11.34
N SER A 105 -0.70 -4.94 -12.28
CA SER A 105 -1.29 -5.16 -13.61
C SER A 105 -1.20 -6.59 -14.13
N THR A 106 -0.59 -7.52 -13.38
CA THR A 106 -0.44 -8.91 -13.84
C THR A 106 -1.65 -9.74 -13.44
N LEU A 107 -2.41 -10.23 -14.42
CA LEU A 107 -3.57 -11.10 -14.16
C LEU A 107 -3.13 -12.43 -13.56
N ALA A 108 -3.88 -12.90 -12.56
CA ALA A 108 -3.74 -14.26 -12.04
C ALA A 108 -4.23 -15.29 -13.06
N SER A 109 -3.72 -16.51 -12.96
CA SER A 109 -4.10 -17.60 -13.88
C SER A 109 -5.60 -17.88 -13.82
N GLY A 110 -6.25 -17.97 -14.97
CA GLY A 110 -7.69 -18.24 -15.09
C GLY A 110 -8.59 -17.02 -14.91
N VAL A 111 -8.03 -15.81 -14.69
CA VAL A 111 -8.81 -14.58 -14.63
C VAL A 111 -9.11 -14.08 -16.05
N PRO A 112 -10.37 -13.74 -16.38
CA PRO A 112 -10.74 -13.23 -17.70
C PRO A 112 -10.00 -11.94 -18.08
N ALA A 113 -9.71 -11.77 -19.37
CA ALA A 113 -9.01 -10.59 -19.89
C ALA A 113 -9.80 -9.26 -19.77
N ARG A 114 -11.09 -9.32 -19.41
CA ARG A 114 -11.91 -8.14 -19.09
C ARG A 114 -11.45 -7.42 -17.81
N PHE A 115 -10.70 -8.08 -16.94
CA PHE A 115 -10.08 -7.47 -15.76
C PHE A 115 -8.76 -6.81 -16.13
N SER A 116 -8.51 -5.62 -15.59
CA SER A 116 -7.23 -4.91 -15.75
C SER A 116 -6.92 -4.07 -14.52
N GLY A 117 -5.64 -3.93 -14.21
CA GLY A 117 -5.15 -3.17 -13.07
C GLY A 117 -4.15 -2.13 -13.52
N SER A 118 -4.20 -0.95 -12.90
CA SER A 118 -3.32 0.16 -13.25
C SER A 118 -3.00 1.03 -12.04
N GLY A 119 -2.02 1.92 -12.19
CA GLY A 119 -1.66 2.91 -11.18
C GLY A 119 -0.21 2.82 -10.71
N SER A 120 0.15 3.77 -9.85
CA SER A 120 1.49 3.87 -9.30
C SER A 120 1.51 4.80 -8.07
N GLY A 121 2.54 4.66 -7.25
CA GLY A 121 2.74 5.50 -6.08
C GLY A 121 1.62 5.33 -5.05
N THR A 122 0.68 6.28 -5.03
CA THR A 122 -0.41 6.38 -4.05
C THR A 122 -1.80 6.08 -4.62
N SER A 123 -1.94 5.83 -5.92
CA SER A 123 -3.24 5.65 -6.55
C SER A 123 -3.23 4.48 -7.53
N TYR A 124 -4.18 3.57 -7.33
CA TYR A 124 -4.34 2.35 -8.10
C TYR A 124 -5.80 2.14 -8.48
N SER A 125 -6.04 1.44 -9.58
CA SER A 125 -7.38 1.08 -10.02
C SER A 125 -7.47 -0.37 -10.49
N LEU A 126 -8.68 -0.92 -10.34
CA LEU A 126 -9.13 -2.16 -10.96
C LEU A 126 -10.26 -1.80 -11.90
N THR A 127 -10.16 -2.20 -13.16
CA THR A 127 -11.19 -1.99 -14.17
C THR A 127 -11.70 -3.32 -14.69
N ILE A 128 -13.02 -3.47 -14.75
CA ILE A 128 -13.70 -4.56 -15.45
C ILE A 128 -14.33 -3.93 -16.68
N SER A 129 -13.88 -4.32 -17.88
CA SER A 129 -14.28 -3.65 -19.13
C SER A 129 -15.70 -3.99 -19.56
N SER A 130 -16.21 -5.16 -19.19
CA SER A 130 -17.55 -5.65 -19.49
C SER A 130 -18.01 -6.52 -18.33
N MET A 131 -18.86 -5.99 -17.46
CA MET A 131 -19.37 -6.68 -16.28
C MET A 131 -20.19 -7.92 -16.66
N GLU A 132 -19.97 -9.04 -15.96
CA GLU A 132 -20.77 -10.26 -16.12
C GLU A 132 -21.41 -10.68 -14.79
N PRO A 133 -22.54 -11.42 -14.77
CA PRO A 133 -23.25 -11.78 -13.54
C PRO A 133 -22.39 -12.51 -12.50
N GLU A 134 -21.38 -13.27 -12.92
CA GLU A 134 -20.47 -13.97 -12.02
C GLU A 134 -19.40 -13.08 -11.39
N ASP A 135 -19.29 -11.82 -11.82
CA ASP A 135 -18.34 -10.84 -11.30
C ASP A 135 -18.89 -10.13 -10.05
N THR A 136 -20.15 -10.34 -9.67
CA THR A 136 -20.73 -9.85 -8.41
C THR A 136 -19.98 -10.45 -7.21
N ALA A 137 -19.28 -9.60 -6.47
CA ALA A 137 -18.35 -10.01 -5.42
C ALA A 137 -17.90 -8.81 -4.56
N ILE A 138 -17.22 -9.12 -3.46
CA ILE A 138 -16.42 -8.15 -2.71
C ILE A 138 -15.03 -8.10 -3.33
N TYR A 139 -14.53 -6.88 -3.58
CA TYR A 139 -13.23 -6.64 -4.16
C TYR A 139 -12.34 -5.90 -3.18
N PHE A 140 -11.07 -6.30 -3.09
CA PHE A 140 -10.14 -5.61 -2.21
C PHE A 140 -8.74 -5.47 -2.77
N CYS A 141 -8.13 -4.33 -2.49
CA CYS A 141 -6.72 -4.10 -2.68
C CYS A 141 -5.96 -4.44 -1.40
N GLN A 142 -4.78 -5.01 -1.57
CA GLN A 142 -3.87 -5.34 -0.49
C GLN A 142 -2.47 -4.86 -0.88
N GLN A 143 -1.73 -4.37 0.11
CA GLN A 143 -0.31 -4.10 -0.04
C GLN A 143 0.51 -5.21 0.65
N TRP A 144 1.56 -5.71 0.00
CA TRP A 144 2.34 -6.88 0.43
C TRP A 144 3.45 -6.58 1.46
N ARG A 145 3.74 -5.33 1.84
CA ARG A 145 4.97 -4.98 2.60
C ARG A 145 4.79 -4.97 4.12
N ILE A 146 5.34 -5.96 4.84
CA ILE A 146 5.64 -6.07 6.31
C ILE A 146 4.50 -5.75 7.33
N LEU A 147 3.45 -5.01 6.97
CA LEU A 147 2.24 -4.79 7.74
C LEU A 147 1.06 -5.21 6.85
N ASN A 148 0.41 -6.32 7.18
CA ASN A 148 -0.72 -6.86 6.44
C ASN A 148 -1.90 -5.87 6.50
N THR A 149 -1.99 -4.94 5.55
CA THR A 149 -3.10 -4.00 5.44
C THR A 149 -3.88 -4.23 4.15
N SER A 150 -5.20 -4.35 4.29
CA SER A 150 -6.19 -4.53 3.21
C SER A 150 -7.38 -3.62 3.48
N SER A 151 -7.98 -3.06 2.43
CA SER A 151 -9.30 -2.40 2.49
C SER A 151 -10.29 -3.12 1.59
N THR A 152 -11.59 -2.79 1.62
CA THR A 152 -12.61 -3.60 0.92
C THR A 152 -13.67 -2.71 0.24
N ASN A 153 -14.16 -3.13 -0.92
CA ASN A 153 -15.40 -2.64 -1.55
C ASN A 153 -16.34 -3.80 -1.86
N SER A 154 -17.64 -3.52 -1.93
CA SER A 154 -18.62 -4.43 -2.50
C SER A 154 -19.01 -4.02 -3.92
N LEU A 155 -19.24 -5.00 -4.78
CA LEU A 155 -19.81 -4.82 -6.11
C LEU A 155 -21.02 -5.75 -6.20
N THR A 156 -22.21 -5.18 -6.38
CA THR A 156 -23.47 -5.93 -6.47
C THR A 156 -23.92 -6.03 -7.92
#